data_AF-A0A2W2EXD6-F1
#
_entry.id   AF-A0A2W2EXD6-F1
#
_cell.length_a   1.000
_cell.length_b   1.000
_cell.length_c   1.000
_cell.angle_alpha   90.00
_cell.angle_beta   90.00
_cell.angle_gamma   90.00
#
_symmetry.space_group_name_H-M   'P 1'
#
loop_
_entity.id
_entity.type
_entity.pdbx_description
1 polymer ?
#
loop_
_entity_poly.entity_id
_entity_poly.type
_entity_poly.pdbx_seq_one_letter_code
_entity_poly.pdbx_strand_id
1 'polypeptide(L)'
;MAGSGRGRPAGLVLLALGPVLAAAYAGAGLVAVRAAVRAQISGPGWEGGRIDADGMTSLGLDAWRVTWWTALLVGVVALAYVVIGLLLRRHGRGRSFLLVLSGALIVPYVLGFVVALVDPVTLLARLYDVPDFAAGLPAWHSATAFLLPAAGLAQAVGLPLAAAQGRRAAASRA
;
A
#
# COMPACT_ATOMS: atom_id res chain seq x y z
N MET A 1 -2.25 -22.18 35.26
CA MET A 1 -2.95 -20.98 34.73
C MET A 1 -2.64 -20.84 33.25
N ALA A 2 -3.61 -21.19 32.40
CA ALA A 2 -3.47 -21.29 30.95
C ALA A 2 -3.59 -19.91 30.28
N GLY A 3 -2.47 -19.20 30.17
CA GLY A 3 -2.35 -17.98 29.38
C GLY A 3 -2.13 -18.29 27.89
N SER A 4 -3.06 -18.98 27.22
CA SER A 4 -2.86 -19.41 25.82
C SER A 4 -4.08 -19.16 24.94
N GLY A 5 -4.21 -17.92 24.45
CA GLY A 5 -5.23 -17.58 23.45
C GLY A 5 -4.96 -16.29 22.68
N ARG A 6 -4.39 -15.27 23.35
CA ARG A 6 -4.22 -13.92 22.77
C ARG A 6 -3.13 -13.79 21.69
N GLY A 7 -2.18 -14.72 21.60
CA GLY A 7 -1.12 -14.66 20.58
C GLY A 7 -1.56 -15.05 19.17
N ARG A 8 -2.62 -15.86 19.03
CA ARG A 8 -3.07 -16.44 17.76
C ARG A 8 -3.56 -15.42 16.71
N PRO A 9 -4.34 -14.38 17.03
CA PRO A 9 -4.82 -13.44 16.02
C PRO A 9 -3.77 -12.38 15.62
N ALA A 10 -2.86 -11.99 16.53
CA ALA A 10 -2.00 -10.82 16.32
C ALA A 10 -1.13 -10.91 15.06
N GLY A 11 -0.49 -12.05 14.80
CA GLY A 11 0.34 -12.24 13.60
C GLY A 11 -0.46 -12.18 12.29
N LEU A 12 -1.68 -12.72 12.27
CA LEU A 12 -2.55 -12.65 11.08
C LEU A 12 -3.11 -11.26 10.86
N VAL A 13 -3.51 -10.57 11.93
CA VAL A 13 -3.98 -9.18 11.87
C VAL A 13 -2.90 -8.29 11.29
N LEU A 14 -1.66 -8.42 11.79
CA LEU A 14 -0.51 -7.68 11.28
C LEU A 14 -0.21 -7.97 9.81
N LEU A 15 -0.37 -9.22 9.36
CA LEU A 15 -0.22 -9.57 7.95
C LEU A 15 -1.33 -8.97 7.08
N ALA A 16 -2.58 -9.01 7.55
CA ALA A 16 -3.75 -8.49 6.86
C ALA A 16 -3.76 -6.95 6.79
N LEU A 17 -3.07 -6.26 7.70
CA LEU A 17 -2.90 -4.81 7.63
C LEU A 17 -2.17 -4.37 6.36
N GLY A 18 -1.30 -5.21 5.79
CA GLY A 18 -0.57 -4.86 4.57
C GLY A 18 -1.48 -4.50 3.39
N PRO A 19 -2.32 -5.44 2.90
CA PRO A 19 -3.28 -5.18 1.84
C PRO A 19 -4.29 -4.08 2.19
N VAL A 20 -4.73 -4.01 3.45
CA VAL A 20 -5.70 -3.00 3.92
C VAL A 20 -5.11 -1.60 3.80
N LEU A 21 -3.87 -1.40 4.23
CA LEU A 21 -3.19 -0.10 4.16
C LEU A 21 -2.82 0.28 2.72
N ALA A 22 -2.49 -0.68 1.86
CA ALA A 22 -2.30 -0.43 0.43
C ALA A 22 -3.62 0.03 -0.24
N ALA A 23 -4.75 -0.60 0.12
CA ALA A 23 -6.06 -0.17 -0.34
C ALA A 23 -6.45 1.21 0.21
N ALA A 24 -6.12 1.49 1.48
CA ALA A 24 -6.33 2.81 2.09
C ALA A 24 -5.51 3.90 1.38
N TYR A 25 -4.27 3.61 1.00
CA TYR A 25 -3.44 4.51 0.19
C TYR A 25 -4.09 4.80 -1.17
N ALA A 26 -4.57 3.77 -1.89
CA ALA A 26 -5.30 3.98 -3.14
C ALA A 26 -6.56 4.83 -2.94
N GLY A 27 -7.36 4.52 -1.91
CA GLY A 27 -8.59 5.27 -1.61
C GLY A 27 -8.32 6.74 -1.28
N ALA A 28 -7.32 7.00 -0.42
CA ALA A 28 -6.93 8.36 -0.07
C ALA A 28 -6.40 9.13 -1.29
N GLY A 29 -5.58 8.49 -2.13
CA GLY A 29 -5.08 9.11 -3.36
C GLY A 29 -6.19 9.43 -4.37
N LEU A 30 -7.20 8.56 -4.53
CA LEU A 30 -8.36 8.86 -5.38
C LEU A 30 -9.11 10.11 -4.90
N VAL A 31 -9.32 10.22 -3.59
CA VAL A 31 -9.99 11.37 -2.97
C VAL A 31 -9.17 12.65 -3.18
N ALA A 32 -7.85 12.58 -2.97
CA ALA A 32 -6.95 13.70 -3.17
C ALA A 32 -6.93 14.18 -4.63
N VAL A 33 -6.78 13.25 -5.59
CA VAL A 33 -6.80 13.57 -7.03
C VAL A 33 -8.15 14.17 -7.43
N ARG A 34 -9.28 13.64 -6.96
CA ARG A 34 -10.60 14.22 -7.24
C ARG A 34 -10.80 15.61 -6.61
N ALA A 35 -10.18 15.89 -5.48
CA ALA A 35 -10.18 17.23 -4.91
C ALA A 35 -9.35 18.20 -5.78
N ALA A 36 -8.15 17.78 -6.19
CA ALA A 36 -7.26 18.53 -7.07
C ALA A 36 -7.89 18.82 -8.44
N VAL A 37 -8.52 17.83 -9.07
CA VAL A 37 -9.27 18.00 -10.33
C VAL A 37 -10.39 19.03 -10.17
N ARG A 38 -11.16 18.96 -9.08
CA ARG A 38 -12.24 19.94 -8.84
C ARG A 38 -11.68 21.35 -8.71
N ALA A 39 -10.60 21.52 -7.95
CA ALA A 39 -9.92 22.80 -7.82
C ALA A 39 -9.41 23.33 -9.17
N GLN A 40 -8.79 22.46 -9.98
CA GLN A 40 -8.35 22.78 -11.33
C GLN A 40 -9.50 23.30 -12.19
N ILE A 41 -10.64 22.62 -12.23
CA ILE A 41 -11.79 22.98 -13.09
C ILE A 41 -12.47 24.27 -12.61
N SER A 42 -12.50 24.51 -11.29
CA SER A 42 -13.03 25.76 -10.72
C SER A 42 -12.03 26.92 -10.73
N GLY A 43 -10.78 26.65 -11.11
CA GLY A 43 -9.68 27.60 -11.05
C GLY A 43 -9.76 28.67 -12.14
N PRO A 44 -9.23 29.88 -11.90
CA PRO A 44 -9.21 30.94 -12.89
C PRO A 44 -8.33 30.61 -14.11
N GLY A 45 -7.39 29.67 -13.98
CA GLY A 45 -6.54 29.19 -15.07
C GLY A 45 -7.17 28.12 -15.95
N TRP A 46 -8.45 27.76 -15.74
CA TRP A 46 -9.10 26.72 -16.52
C TRP A 46 -9.61 27.22 -17.88
N GLU A 47 -9.00 26.73 -18.95
CA GLU A 47 -9.32 27.13 -20.33
C GLU A 47 -10.40 26.24 -21.01
N GLY A 48 -11.06 25.34 -20.27
CA GLY A 48 -12.13 24.51 -20.83
C GLY A 48 -11.68 23.22 -21.54
N GLY A 49 -10.74 22.48 -20.94
CA GLY A 49 -10.24 21.21 -21.47
C GLY A 49 -11.21 20.03 -21.41
N ARG A 50 -10.83 18.92 -22.05
CA ARG A 50 -11.61 17.67 -22.05
C ARG A 50 -11.70 17.09 -20.64
N ILE A 51 -12.92 16.79 -20.22
CA ILE A 51 -13.23 16.06 -18.99
C ILE A 51 -13.71 14.66 -19.41
N ASP A 52 -13.11 13.62 -18.83
CA ASP A 52 -13.51 12.24 -19.12
C ASP A 52 -14.85 11.89 -18.46
N ALA A 53 -15.45 10.76 -18.83
CA ALA A 53 -16.74 10.31 -18.29
C ALA A 53 -16.75 10.19 -16.75
N ASP A 54 -15.59 9.92 -16.15
CA ASP A 54 -15.38 9.84 -14.70
C ASP A 54 -15.17 11.21 -14.01
N GLY A 55 -15.30 12.31 -14.75
CA GLY A 55 -15.14 13.67 -14.24
C GLY A 55 -13.68 14.08 -14.01
N MET A 56 -12.72 13.37 -14.60
CA MET A 56 -11.28 13.65 -14.46
C MET A 56 -10.71 14.41 -15.66
N THR A 57 -9.75 15.30 -15.40
CA THR A 57 -8.87 15.87 -16.44
C THR A 57 -7.81 14.84 -16.85
N SER A 58 -7.10 15.07 -17.96
CA SER A 58 -5.97 14.22 -18.39
C SER A 58 -4.91 14.10 -17.29
N LEU A 59 -4.54 15.22 -16.67
CA LEU A 59 -3.62 15.25 -15.52
C LEU A 59 -4.17 14.44 -14.34
N GLY A 60 -5.46 14.57 -14.03
CA GLY A 60 -6.11 13.79 -12.98
C GLY A 60 -6.06 12.28 -13.24
N LEU A 61 -6.29 11.85 -14.49
CA LEU A 61 -6.18 10.44 -14.88
C LEU A 61 -4.75 9.91 -14.75
N ASP A 62 -3.76 10.67 -15.20
CA ASP A 62 -2.35 10.28 -15.10
C ASP A 62 -1.91 10.17 -13.63
N ALA A 63 -2.25 11.16 -12.81
CA ALA A 63 -1.99 11.16 -11.37
C ALA A 63 -2.66 9.98 -10.65
N TRP A 64 -3.93 9.70 -10.99
CA TRP A 64 -4.65 8.55 -10.45
C TRP A 64 -4.01 7.23 -10.87
N ARG A 65 -3.63 7.10 -12.14
CA ARG A 65 -3.04 5.89 -12.70
C ARG A 65 -1.72 5.53 -12.03
N VAL A 66 -0.84 6.51 -11.79
CA VAL A 66 0.42 6.28 -11.07
C VAL A 66 0.16 5.84 -9.63
N THR A 67 -0.76 6.51 -8.93
CA THR A 67 -1.15 6.16 -7.57
C THR A 67 -1.71 4.73 -7.50
N TRP A 68 -2.61 4.40 -8.42
CA TRP A 68 -3.26 3.09 -8.51
C TRP A 68 -2.25 1.98 -8.80
N TRP A 69 -1.34 2.16 -9.76
CA TRP A 69 -0.30 1.18 -10.06
C TRP A 69 0.64 0.96 -8.88
N THR A 70 1.01 2.02 -8.17
CA THR A 70 1.84 1.95 -6.96
C THR A 70 1.14 1.13 -5.89
N ALA A 71 -0.14 1.44 -5.62
CA ALA A 71 -0.96 0.72 -4.65
C ALA A 71 -1.15 -0.75 -5.03
N LEU A 72 -1.35 -1.04 -6.33
CA LEU A 72 -1.53 -2.40 -6.84
C LEU A 72 -0.24 -3.21 -6.66
N LEU A 73 0.91 -2.67 -7.05
CA LEU A 73 2.21 -3.33 -6.88
C LEU A 73 2.42 -3.70 -5.40
N VAL A 74 2.30 -2.71 -4.51
CA VAL A 74 2.49 -2.94 -3.07
C VAL A 74 1.42 -3.88 -2.49
N GLY A 75 0.17 -3.75 -2.93
CA GLY A 75 -0.94 -4.60 -2.52
C GLY A 75 -0.74 -6.07 -2.91
N VAL A 76 -0.28 -6.34 -4.13
CA VAL A 76 0.03 -7.71 -4.60
C VAL A 76 1.18 -8.31 -3.78
N VAL A 77 2.25 -7.55 -3.54
CA VAL A 77 3.35 -7.99 -2.69
C VAL A 77 2.88 -8.24 -1.26
N ALA A 78 2.04 -7.36 -0.72
CA ALA A 78 1.46 -7.52 0.60
C ALA A 78 0.58 -8.77 0.71
N LEU A 79 -0.22 -9.08 -0.31
CA LEU A 79 -0.98 -10.33 -0.39
C LEU A 79 -0.07 -11.55 -0.44
N ALA A 80 1.05 -11.48 -1.18
CA ALA A 80 2.04 -12.55 -1.18
C ALA A 80 2.62 -12.80 0.22
N TYR A 81 2.90 -11.74 0.99
CA TYR A 81 3.33 -11.87 2.39
C TYR A 81 2.27 -12.52 3.29
N VAL A 82 0.98 -12.23 3.09
CA VAL A 82 -0.11 -12.92 3.80
C VAL A 82 -0.08 -14.42 3.50
N VAL A 83 0.01 -14.78 2.22
CA VAL A 83 0.06 -16.19 1.77
C VAL A 83 1.29 -16.89 2.34
N ILE A 84 2.47 -16.27 2.26
CA ILE A 84 3.71 -16.80 2.85
C ILE A 84 3.53 -17.01 4.36
N GLY A 85 2.98 -16.04 5.08
CA GLY A 85 2.73 -16.15 6.51
C GLY A 85 1.78 -17.31 6.85
N LEU A 86 0.73 -17.53 6.05
CA LEU A 86 -0.19 -18.66 6.20
C LEU A 86 0.51 -20.01 5.93
N LEU A 87 1.36 -20.07 4.90
CA LEU A 87 2.12 -21.27 4.56
C LEU A 87 3.18 -21.59 5.61
N LEU A 88 3.88 -20.58 6.16
CA LEU A 88 4.86 -20.76 7.23
C LEU A 88 4.24 -21.34 8.53
N ARG A 89 2.93 -21.19 8.71
CA ARG A 89 2.19 -21.82 9.82
C ARG A 89 1.90 -23.30 9.56
N ARG A 90 1.79 -23.72 8.30
CA ARG A 90 1.60 -25.12 7.92
C ARG A 90 2.99 -25.77 7.85
N HIS A 91 3.33 -26.58 8.85
CA HIS A 91 4.65 -27.21 8.95
C HIS A 91 4.91 -28.10 7.73
N GLY A 92 5.72 -27.62 6.77
CA GLY A 92 5.93 -28.29 5.47
C GLY A 92 7.34 -28.09 4.89
N ARG A 93 7.72 -28.99 3.98
CA ARG A 93 8.96 -28.92 3.19
C ARG A 93 8.91 -27.66 2.30
N GLY A 94 9.97 -26.86 2.28
CA GLY A 94 10.03 -25.60 1.50
C GLY A 94 10.06 -24.30 2.30
N ARG A 95 10.18 -24.36 3.63
CA ARG A 95 10.29 -23.16 4.49
C ARG A 95 11.43 -22.22 4.10
N SER A 96 12.60 -22.76 3.75
CA SER A 96 13.75 -21.95 3.32
C SER A 96 13.46 -21.17 2.04
N PHE A 97 12.79 -21.82 1.07
CA PHE A 97 12.35 -21.16 -0.16
C PHE A 97 11.38 -20.01 0.13
N LEU A 98 10.40 -20.20 1.03
CA LEU A 98 9.47 -19.15 1.43
C LEU A 98 10.19 -17.94 2.08
N LEU A 99 11.25 -18.18 2.86
CA LEU A 99 12.04 -17.11 3.46
C LEU A 99 12.85 -16.34 2.40
N VAL A 100 13.49 -17.05 1.45
CA VAL A 100 14.21 -16.41 0.33
C VAL A 100 13.25 -15.59 -0.52
N LEU A 101 12.10 -16.15 -0.89
CA LEU A 101 11.07 -15.44 -1.63
C LEU A 101 10.58 -14.20 -0.88
N SER A 102 10.37 -14.31 0.44
CA SER A 102 9.98 -13.17 1.27
C SER A 102 11.04 -12.06 1.29
N GLY A 103 12.32 -12.43 1.25
CA GLY A 103 13.44 -11.50 1.12
C GLY A 103 13.47 -10.82 -0.25
N ALA A 104 13.26 -11.57 -1.33
CA ALA A 104 13.21 -11.01 -2.69
C ALA A 104 12.04 -10.03 -2.88
N LEU A 105 10.89 -10.32 -2.27
CA LEU A 105 9.70 -9.48 -2.34
C LEU A 105 9.87 -8.10 -1.65
N ILE A 106 10.91 -7.90 -0.84
CA ILE A 106 11.16 -6.59 -0.23
C ILE A 106 11.53 -5.55 -1.28
N VAL A 107 12.17 -5.95 -2.38
CA VAL A 107 12.62 -5.03 -3.43
C VAL A 107 11.43 -4.33 -4.12
N PRO A 108 10.44 -5.04 -4.71
CA PRO A 108 9.28 -4.39 -5.30
C PRO A 108 8.45 -3.62 -4.26
N TYR A 109 8.45 -4.06 -2.99
CA TYR A 109 7.78 -3.34 -1.91
C TYR A 109 8.41 -1.96 -1.64
N VAL A 110 9.73 -1.94 -1.47
CA VAL A 110 10.50 -0.72 -1.24
C VAL A 110 10.41 0.21 -2.45
N LEU A 111 10.42 -0.35 -3.67
CA LEU A 111 10.22 0.45 -4.87
C LEU A 111 8.89 1.20 -4.85
N GLY A 112 7.78 0.51 -4.54
CA GLY A 112 6.47 1.17 -4.42
C GLY A 112 6.42 2.23 -3.33
N PHE A 113 7.10 2.01 -2.20
CA PHE A 113 7.25 3.02 -1.15
C PHE A 113 8.03 4.26 -1.61
N VAL A 114 9.17 4.07 -2.26
CA VAL A 114 9.99 5.18 -2.78
C VAL A 114 9.20 6.00 -3.80
N VAL A 115 8.49 5.33 -4.71
CA VAL A 115 7.61 6.02 -5.67
C VAL A 115 6.56 6.86 -4.94
N ALA A 116 5.90 6.34 -3.92
CA ALA A 116 4.92 7.10 -3.15
C ALA A 116 5.54 8.30 -2.41
N LEU A 117 6.77 8.17 -1.88
CA LEU A 117 7.49 9.25 -1.20
C LEU A 117 7.88 10.40 -2.12
N VAL A 118 8.16 10.12 -3.39
CA VAL A 118 8.47 11.17 -4.39
C VAL A 118 7.24 12.03 -4.70
N ASP A 119 6.05 11.61 -4.26
CA ASP A 119 4.77 12.28 -4.51
C ASP A 119 4.57 12.59 -6.00
N PRO A 120 4.38 11.54 -6.82
CA PRO A 120 4.31 11.69 -8.27
C PRO A 120 3.14 12.59 -8.69
N VAL A 121 2.09 12.71 -7.87
CA VAL A 121 0.94 13.57 -8.12
C VAL A 121 1.37 15.04 -8.09
N THR A 122 2.09 15.46 -7.06
CA THR A 122 2.64 16.82 -6.97
C THR A 122 3.68 17.07 -8.07
N LEU A 123 4.50 16.07 -8.39
CA LEU A 123 5.49 16.16 -9.46
C LEU A 123 4.83 16.36 -10.84
N LEU A 124 3.79 15.57 -11.15
CA LEU A 124 3.00 15.70 -12.37
C LEU A 124 2.32 17.07 -12.47
N ALA A 125 1.74 17.57 -11.38
CA ALA A 125 1.10 18.88 -11.36
C ALA A 125 2.08 20.02 -11.72
N ARG A 126 3.32 19.93 -11.22
CA ARG A 126 4.41 20.87 -11.56
C ARG A 126 4.89 20.69 -13.00
N LEU A 127 4.98 19.45 -13.48
CA LEU A 127 5.43 19.15 -14.83
C LEU A 127 4.44 19.67 -15.90
N TYR A 128 3.15 19.63 -15.61
CA TYR A 128 2.08 20.11 -16.49
C TYR A 128 1.77 21.61 -16.28
N ASP A 129 2.48 22.29 -15.39
CA ASP A 129 2.29 23.70 -15.01
C ASP A 129 0.83 24.05 -14.67
N VAL A 130 0.19 23.21 -13.86
CA VAL A 130 -1.21 23.39 -13.43
C VAL A 130 -1.27 23.74 -11.93
N PRO A 131 -1.08 25.02 -11.56
CA PRO A 131 -0.99 25.44 -10.16
C PRO A 131 -2.29 25.21 -9.38
N ASP A 132 -3.45 25.38 -10.03
CA ASP A 132 -4.76 25.17 -9.40
C ASP A 132 -4.98 23.70 -8.99
N PHE A 133 -4.42 22.75 -9.75
CA PHE A 133 -4.44 21.34 -9.38
C PHE A 133 -3.58 21.07 -8.14
N ALA A 134 -2.35 21.61 -8.12
CA ALA A 134 -1.45 21.45 -6.97
C ALA A 134 -2.01 22.10 -5.70
N ALA A 135 -2.62 23.28 -5.82
CA ALA A 135 -3.28 23.98 -4.71
C ALA A 135 -4.51 23.24 -4.18
N GLY A 136 -5.18 22.47 -5.04
CA GLY A 136 -6.33 21.64 -4.69
C GLY A 136 -5.99 20.33 -3.98
N LEU A 137 -4.71 19.96 -3.87
CA LEU A 137 -4.32 18.77 -3.14
C LEU A 137 -4.54 18.97 -1.64
N PRO A 138 -5.24 18.05 -0.95
CA PRO A 138 -5.41 18.13 0.49
C PRO A 138 -4.06 18.11 1.22
N ALA A 139 -3.92 18.89 2.30
CA ALA A 139 -2.67 18.96 3.07
C ALA A 139 -2.20 17.61 3.64
N TRP A 140 -3.12 16.66 3.84
CA TRP A 140 -2.80 15.31 4.31
C TRP A 140 -2.31 14.37 3.20
N HIS A 141 -2.37 14.75 1.93
CA HIS A 141 -2.04 13.90 0.78
C HIS A 141 -0.62 13.33 0.88
N SER A 142 0.38 14.18 1.15
CA SER A 142 1.77 13.74 1.28
C SER A 142 1.98 12.74 2.42
N ALA A 143 1.17 12.83 3.49
CA ALA A 143 1.23 11.91 4.61
C ALA A 143 0.71 10.50 4.25
N THR A 144 -0.07 10.34 3.18
CA THR A 144 -0.60 9.02 2.77
C THR A 144 0.51 8.07 2.33
N ALA A 145 1.65 8.57 1.86
CA ALA A 145 2.81 7.76 1.51
C ALA A 145 3.30 6.91 2.70
N PHE A 146 3.10 7.38 3.95
CA PHE A 146 3.46 6.65 5.17
C PHE A 146 2.56 5.45 5.48
N LEU A 147 1.45 5.26 4.77
CA LEU A 147 0.64 4.03 4.88
C LEU A 147 1.39 2.80 4.36
N LEU A 148 2.19 2.94 3.30
CA LEU A 148 2.97 1.86 2.71
C LEU A 148 4.13 1.35 3.59
N PRO A 149 4.98 2.18 4.21
CA PRO A 149 5.98 1.68 5.15
C PRO A 149 5.33 1.16 6.43
N ALA A 150 4.22 1.75 6.91
CA ALA A 150 3.47 1.20 8.03
C ALA A 150 2.94 -0.21 7.74
N ALA A 151 2.45 -0.44 6.52
CA ALA A 151 2.08 -1.75 6.02
C ALA A 151 3.27 -2.72 6.01
N GLY A 152 4.43 -2.27 5.52
CA GLY A 152 5.64 -3.08 5.46
C GLY A 152 6.12 -3.48 6.85
N LEU A 153 6.12 -2.54 7.79
CA LEU A 153 6.46 -2.78 9.19
C LEU A 153 5.49 -3.77 9.85
N ALA A 154 4.18 -3.60 9.64
CA ALA A 154 3.18 -4.54 10.16
C ALA A 154 3.46 -5.96 9.65
N GLN A 155 3.73 -6.13 8.36
CA GLN A 155 4.00 -7.45 7.77
C GLN A 155 5.36 -8.01 8.18
N ALA A 156 6.39 -7.16 8.33
CA ALA A 156 7.71 -7.54 8.83
C ALA A 156 7.66 -8.10 10.26
N VAL A 157 6.73 -7.61 11.09
CA VAL A 157 6.48 -8.16 12.43
C VAL A 157 5.52 -9.36 12.37
N GLY A 158 4.52 -9.34 11.49
CA GLY A 158 3.52 -10.41 11.35
C GLY A 158 4.12 -11.74 10.88
N LEU A 159 5.05 -11.70 9.92
CA LEU A 159 5.74 -12.88 9.38
C LEU A 159 6.48 -13.72 10.44
N PRO A 160 7.41 -13.17 11.25
CA PRO A 160 8.13 -13.93 12.25
C PRO A 160 7.19 -14.44 13.36
N LEU A 161 6.15 -13.69 13.72
CA LEU A 161 5.13 -14.15 14.67
C LEU A 161 4.36 -15.35 14.14
N ALA A 162 3.93 -15.32 12.88
CA ALA A 162 3.27 -16.46 12.22
C ALA A 162 4.20 -17.68 12.14
N ALA A 163 5.46 -17.45 11.77
CA ALA A 163 6.50 -18.48 11.68
C ALA A 163 6.84 -19.12 13.04
N ALA A 164 6.82 -18.35 14.13
CA ALA A 164 7.04 -18.84 15.49
C ALA A 164 5.86 -19.66 16.01
N GLN A 165 4.63 -19.26 15.69
CA GLN A 165 3.43 -20.02 16.06
C GLN A 165 3.37 -21.39 15.39
N GLY A 166 3.77 -21.49 14.12
CA GLY A 166 3.87 -22.77 13.42
C GLY A 166 4.82 -23.76 14.12
N ARG A 167 5.93 -23.27 14.67
CA ARG A 167 6.89 -24.09 15.43
C ARG A 167 6.30 -24.58 16.77
N ARG A 168 5.66 -23.69 17.54
CA ARG A 168 5.07 -24.06 18.84
C ARG A 168 3.94 -25.09 18.70
N ALA A 169 3.11 -24.97 17.66
CA ALA A 169 2.01 -25.90 17.41
C ALA A 169 2.50 -27.30 16.96
N ALA A 170 3.67 -27.39 16.32
CA ALA A 170 4.29 -28.65 15.97
C ALA A 170 4.92 -29.33 17.20
N ALA A 171 5.62 -28.56 18.04
CA ALA A 171 6.23 -29.07 19.27
C ALA A 171 5.21 -29.59 20.30
N SER A 172 3.97 -29.08 20.30
CA SER A 172 2.89 -29.57 21.18
C SER A 172 2.17 -30.82 20.66
N ARG A 173 2.51 -31.30 19.46
CA ARG A 173 1.92 -32.49 18.83
C ARG A 173 2.89 -33.66 18.71
N ALA A 174 4.17 -33.42 19.00
CA ALA A 174 5.22 -34.43 19.13
C ALA A 174 5.33 -34.84 20.61
#